data_AF-A0A485K3U2-F1
#
_entry.id   AF-A0A485K3U2-F1
#
_cell.length_a   1.000
_cell.length_b   1.000
_cell.length_c   1.000
_cell.angle_alpha   90.00
_cell.angle_beta   90.00
_cell.angle_gamma   90.00
#
_symmetry.space_group_name_H-M   'P 1'
#
loop_
_entity.id
_entity.type
_entity.pdbx_description
1 polymer ?
#
loop_
_entity_poly.entity_id
_entity_poly.type
_entity_poly.pdbx_seq_one_letter_code
_entity_poly.pdbx_strand_id
1 'polypeptide(L)'
;MRFLAVAFALLALDDNIFVRGYCNLCSDRGVQGLYSNMPGRDSLWRGQDLFSRLKAYRATMQWDSNFVLYNGQNGVKWAANSQGTGATRVVIQGDGNVVAVKDDGTPAWASQTAGQGKGPYCLMVRDNLVWGNGLKVFDDNCDWFWWSGRSIAGGANDTGIIHGTAKTANAVDAIFDRLTQDPAAIGVIYEDIVKDNAVRSVFERIVATSTDESTDVVTQEVGAFSSEAFEHWYVRFSASRSD
;
A
#
# COMPACT_ATOMS: atom_id res chain seq x y z
N MET A 1 69.48 13.76 4.44
CA MET A 1 68.27 13.16 3.82
C MET A 1 67.13 13.24 4.82
N ARG A 2 66.17 14.15 4.63
CA ARG A 2 64.91 14.21 5.39
C ARG A 2 63.80 13.85 4.42
N PHE A 3 63.11 12.74 4.67
CA PHE A 3 61.94 12.35 3.90
C PHE A 3 60.77 13.25 4.31
N LEU A 4 60.25 14.05 3.38
CA LEU A 4 58.93 14.67 3.54
C LEU A 4 57.88 13.58 3.32
N ALA A 5 57.13 13.24 4.35
CA ALA A 5 55.91 12.46 4.20
C ALA A 5 54.83 13.37 3.60
N VAL A 6 54.42 13.09 2.37
CA VAL A 6 53.23 13.68 1.77
C VAL A 6 52.02 13.00 2.42
N ALA A 7 51.37 13.70 3.33
CA ALA A 7 50.08 13.27 3.86
C ALA A 7 49.04 13.44 2.74
N PHE A 8 48.69 12.34 2.07
CA PHE A 8 47.46 12.26 1.29
C PHE A 8 46.30 12.35 2.28
N ALA A 9 45.68 13.52 2.36
CA ALA A 9 44.36 13.64 2.96
C ALA A 9 43.41 12.80 2.11
N LEU A 10 43.11 11.59 2.58
CA LEU A 10 41.93 10.86 2.15
C LEU A 10 40.75 11.76 2.53
N LEU A 11 40.20 12.50 1.56
CA LEU A 11 38.84 13.00 1.69
C LEU A 11 37.98 11.75 1.78
N ALA A 12 37.67 11.33 3.01
CA ALA A 12 36.50 10.51 3.24
C ALA A 12 35.34 11.33 2.69
N LEU A 13 34.88 10.97 1.49
CA LEU A 13 33.53 11.32 1.09
C LEU A 13 32.66 10.75 2.20
N ASP A 14 32.07 11.63 2.97
CA ASP A 14 31.02 11.28 3.91
C ASP A 14 29.91 10.65 3.05
N ASP A 15 29.89 9.33 2.91
CA ASP A 15 28.86 8.57 2.18
C ASP A 15 27.46 8.69 2.82
N ASN A 16 27.30 9.62 3.76
CA ASN A 16 26.02 10.09 4.29
C ASN A 16 25.40 11.22 3.46
N ILE A 17 25.59 11.23 2.13
CA ILE A 17 24.55 11.77 1.27
C ILE A 17 23.39 10.75 1.31
N PHE A 18 22.63 10.82 2.39
CA PHE A 18 21.25 10.34 2.42
C PHE A 18 20.57 10.96 1.21
N VAL A 19 20.50 10.24 0.09
CA VAL A 19 19.58 10.62 -0.98
C VAL A 19 18.21 10.40 -0.38
N ARG A 20 17.69 11.45 0.28
CA ARG A 20 16.33 11.53 0.75
C ARG A 20 15.48 11.29 -0.49
N GLY A 21 14.93 10.09 -0.61
CA GLY A 21 13.80 9.89 -1.50
C GLY A 21 12.73 10.94 -1.14
N TYR A 22 12.04 11.45 -2.13
CA TYR A 22 10.74 12.07 -1.86
C TYR A 22 9.83 11.02 -1.20
N CYS A 23 8.71 11.43 -0.60
CA CYS A 23 7.88 10.60 0.30
C CYS A 23 8.44 10.26 1.70
N ASN A 24 9.64 10.69 2.09
CA ASN A 24 10.11 10.51 3.48
C ASN A 24 9.20 11.17 4.55
N LEU A 25 8.25 12.02 4.13
CA LEU A 25 7.21 12.62 4.97
C LEU A 25 5.92 11.79 5.01
N CYS A 26 5.75 10.83 4.08
CA CYS A 26 4.56 9.98 3.98
C CYS A 26 4.62 8.79 4.94
N SER A 27 5.78 8.57 5.55
CA SER A 27 6.00 7.54 6.56
C SER A 27 6.90 8.04 7.68
N ASP A 28 6.88 7.30 8.79
CA ASP A 28 7.88 7.47 9.84
C ASP A 28 9.30 7.35 9.24
N ARG A 29 10.26 8.06 9.85
CA ARG A 29 11.67 7.96 9.45
C ARG A 29 12.14 6.50 9.53
N GLY A 30 12.80 6.03 8.48
CA GLY A 30 13.42 4.70 8.43
C GLY A 30 12.54 3.58 7.84
N VAL A 31 11.35 3.88 7.32
CA VAL A 31 10.57 2.91 6.55
C VAL A 31 11.24 2.65 5.19
N GLN A 32 11.38 1.38 4.82
CA GLN A 32 11.85 0.99 3.50
C GLN A 32 10.70 1.06 2.49
N GLY A 33 11.03 1.45 1.27
CA GLY A 33 10.06 1.55 0.18
C GLY A 33 10.74 1.55 -1.17
N LEU A 34 9.94 1.45 -2.22
CA LEU A 34 10.37 1.71 -3.58
C LEU A 34 9.98 3.13 -3.98
N TYR A 35 10.80 3.78 -4.79
CA TYR A 35 10.66 5.17 -5.19
C TYR A 35 10.73 5.25 -6.73
N SER A 36 9.62 5.61 -7.38
CA SER A 36 9.56 5.82 -8.84
C SER A 36 10.67 6.74 -9.37
N ASN A 37 11.18 6.47 -10.56
CA ASN A 37 12.23 7.30 -11.17
C ASN A 37 13.50 7.43 -10.30
N MET A 38 13.74 6.48 -9.39
CA MET A 38 14.94 6.43 -8.55
C MET A 38 15.69 5.12 -8.81
N PRO A 39 16.58 5.08 -9.83
CA PRO A 39 17.31 3.87 -10.20
C PRO A 39 18.02 3.23 -9.00
N GLY A 40 17.85 1.92 -8.85
CA GLY A 40 18.40 1.14 -7.73
C GLY A 40 17.57 1.21 -6.44
N ARG A 41 16.52 2.04 -6.40
CA ARG A 41 15.56 2.11 -5.29
C ARG A 41 14.10 2.10 -5.77
N ASP A 42 13.87 1.91 -7.06
CA ASP A 42 12.56 1.78 -7.70
C ASP A 42 12.09 0.31 -7.82
N SER A 43 12.98 -0.64 -7.51
CA SER A 43 12.80 -2.06 -7.81
C SER A 43 13.08 -2.96 -6.60
N LEU A 44 12.27 -4.02 -6.45
CA LEU A 44 12.46 -5.12 -5.51
C LEU A 44 12.67 -6.44 -6.29
N TRP A 45 13.87 -7.00 -6.23
CA TRP A 45 14.23 -8.22 -6.94
C TRP A 45 13.83 -9.49 -6.19
N ARG A 46 13.76 -10.62 -6.90
CA ARG A 46 13.53 -11.94 -6.27
C ARG A 46 14.46 -12.18 -5.07
N GLY A 47 13.87 -12.71 -4.00
CA GLY A 47 14.53 -12.97 -2.72
C GLY A 47 14.74 -11.72 -1.86
N GLN A 48 14.38 -10.53 -2.32
CA GLN A 48 14.46 -9.30 -1.53
C GLN A 48 13.14 -8.99 -0.82
N ASP A 49 13.28 -8.29 0.29
CA ASP A 49 12.20 -7.88 1.17
C ASP A 49 12.14 -6.35 1.32
N LEU A 50 10.93 -5.82 1.45
CA LEU A 50 10.66 -4.50 1.99
C LEU A 50 10.03 -4.65 3.36
N PHE A 51 10.63 -4.04 4.38
CA PHE A 51 10.10 -4.11 5.73
C PHE A 51 9.38 -2.82 6.13
N SER A 52 8.30 -3.01 6.87
CA SER A 52 7.73 -1.97 7.74
C SER A 52 8.74 -1.56 8.83
N ARG A 53 8.55 -0.38 9.45
CA ARG A 53 9.52 0.18 10.40
C ARG A 53 9.69 -0.71 11.63
N LEU A 54 8.62 -1.28 12.18
CA LEU A 54 8.68 -2.23 13.30
C LEU A 54 8.88 -3.68 12.85
N LYS A 55 9.05 -3.91 11.55
CA LYS A 55 9.14 -5.25 10.93
C LYS A 55 7.94 -6.14 11.25
N ALA A 56 6.80 -5.53 11.59
CA ALA A 56 5.55 -6.25 11.83
C ALA A 56 4.93 -6.80 10.53
N TYR A 57 5.35 -6.24 9.39
CA TYR A 57 5.00 -6.66 8.05
C TYR A 57 6.22 -6.62 7.13
N ARG A 58 6.23 -7.49 6.12
CA ARG A 58 7.19 -7.44 5.00
C ARG A 58 6.53 -7.77 3.68
N ALA A 59 6.96 -7.11 2.61
CA ALA A 59 6.60 -7.47 1.25
C ALA A 59 7.82 -8.12 0.57
N THR A 60 7.62 -9.28 -0.05
CA THR A 60 8.70 -10.11 -0.62
C THR A 60 8.40 -10.36 -2.09
N MET A 61 9.38 -10.12 -2.97
CA MET A 61 9.36 -10.70 -4.31
C MET A 61 9.95 -12.10 -4.22
N GLN A 62 9.13 -13.12 -4.33
CA GLN A 62 9.51 -14.51 -4.10
C GLN A 62 10.20 -15.14 -5.32
N TRP A 63 11.00 -16.18 -5.08
CA TRP A 63 11.72 -16.90 -6.13
C TRP A 63 10.81 -17.60 -7.16
N ASP A 64 9.59 -17.93 -6.76
CA ASP A 64 8.55 -18.51 -7.62
C ASP A 64 7.84 -17.46 -8.50
N SER A 65 8.34 -16.22 -8.53
CA SER A 65 7.79 -15.08 -9.29
C SER A 65 6.55 -14.41 -8.68
N ASN A 66 6.23 -14.70 -7.43
CA ASN A 66 5.09 -14.07 -6.75
C ASN A 66 5.49 -12.89 -5.88
N PHE A 67 4.69 -11.81 -5.87
CA PHE A 67 4.87 -10.69 -4.95
C PHE A 67 3.89 -10.81 -3.78
N VAL A 68 4.39 -10.91 -2.55
CA VAL A 68 3.58 -11.32 -1.39
C VAL A 68 3.83 -10.41 -0.20
N LEU A 69 2.75 -10.02 0.49
CA LEU A 69 2.80 -9.36 1.79
C LEU A 69 2.59 -10.39 2.91
N TYR A 70 3.47 -10.36 3.90
CA TYR A 70 3.43 -11.17 5.11
C TYR A 70 3.27 -10.30 6.36
N ASN A 71 2.64 -10.85 7.40
CA ASN A 71 2.80 -10.36 8.77
C ASN A 71 4.09 -10.90 9.42
N GLY A 72 4.41 -10.43 10.62
CA GLY A 72 5.62 -10.79 11.37
C GLY A 72 5.72 -12.28 11.73
N GLN A 73 4.59 -13.00 11.75
CA GLN A 73 4.50 -14.43 12.01
C GLN A 73 4.58 -15.29 10.72
N ASN A 74 4.89 -14.69 9.56
CA ASN A 74 4.90 -15.34 8.25
C ASN A 74 3.52 -15.76 7.72
N GLY A 75 2.44 -15.27 8.31
CA GLY A 75 1.10 -15.39 7.74
C GLY A 75 0.98 -14.52 6.49
N VAL A 76 0.55 -15.11 5.37
CA VAL A 76 0.26 -14.39 4.12
C VAL A 76 -0.92 -13.46 4.36
N LYS A 77 -0.74 -12.17 4.06
CA LYS A 77 -1.79 -11.15 4.17
C LYS A 77 -2.30 -10.67 2.82
N TRP A 78 -1.47 -10.74 1.78
CA TRP A 78 -1.84 -10.47 0.40
C TRP A 78 -0.84 -11.10 -0.57
N ALA A 79 -1.26 -11.44 -1.79
CA ALA A 79 -0.37 -11.85 -2.87
C ALA A 79 -0.83 -11.28 -4.22
N ALA A 80 0.10 -10.93 -5.11
CA ALA A 80 -0.18 -10.53 -6.48
C ALA A 80 -0.75 -11.66 -7.35
N ASN A 81 -0.65 -12.91 -6.89
CA ASN A 81 -1.01 -14.12 -7.63
C ASN A 81 -0.29 -14.24 -8.97
N SER A 82 1.01 -13.91 -8.96
CA SER A 82 1.89 -13.95 -10.14
C SER A 82 2.85 -15.15 -10.12
N GLN A 83 2.54 -16.20 -9.37
CA GLN A 83 3.37 -17.41 -9.27
C GLN A 83 3.59 -18.03 -10.67
N GLY A 84 4.82 -18.47 -10.95
CA GLY A 84 5.14 -19.15 -12.21
C GLY A 84 5.14 -18.27 -13.47
N THR A 85 4.87 -16.97 -13.35
CA THR A 85 4.82 -16.05 -14.49
C THR A 85 6.18 -15.72 -15.10
N GLY A 86 7.28 -16.00 -14.37
CA GLY A 86 8.65 -15.64 -14.74
C GLY A 86 9.04 -14.21 -14.37
N ALA A 87 8.21 -13.49 -13.60
CA ALA A 87 8.57 -12.19 -13.06
C ALA A 87 9.81 -12.28 -12.17
N THR A 88 10.72 -11.31 -12.32
CA THR A 88 12.03 -11.31 -11.64
C THR A 88 12.22 -10.14 -10.68
N ARG A 89 11.37 -9.10 -10.82
CA ARG A 89 11.33 -7.97 -9.90
C ARG A 89 9.95 -7.31 -9.91
N VAL A 90 9.66 -6.60 -8.83
CA VAL A 90 8.61 -5.59 -8.76
C VAL A 90 9.24 -4.22 -8.97
N VAL A 91 8.59 -3.35 -9.73
CA VAL A 91 9.04 -1.98 -10.01
C VAL A 91 7.89 -1.02 -9.75
N ILE A 92 8.17 0.12 -9.11
CA ILE A 92 7.25 1.27 -9.16
C ILE A 92 7.67 2.19 -10.31
N GLN A 93 6.77 2.35 -11.27
CA GLN A 93 7.00 3.09 -12.50
C GLN A 93 6.76 4.60 -12.31
N GLY A 94 7.25 5.40 -13.24
CA GLY A 94 7.16 6.87 -13.19
C GLY A 94 5.74 7.42 -13.29
N ASP A 95 4.78 6.61 -13.73
CA ASP A 95 3.35 6.90 -13.83
C ASP A 95 2.55 6.46 -12.59
N GLY A 96 3.23 5.92 -11.56
CA GLY A 96 2.60 5.47 -10.31
C GLY A 96 2.09 4.03 -10.35
N ASN A 97 2.34 3.29 -11.44
CA ASN A 97 1.99 1.88 -11.53
C ASN A 97 3.02 1.00 -10.82
N VAL A 98 2.58 0.00 -10.06
CA VAL A 98 3.45 -1.02 -9.49
C VAL A 98 3.31 -2.29 -10.32
N VAL A 99 4.43 -2.77 -10.86
CA VAL A 99 4.42 -3.83 -11.88
C VAL A 99 5.42 -4.91 -11.50
N ALA A 100 4.98 -6.17 -11.49
CA ALA A 100 5.89 -7.30 -11.50
C ALA A 100 6.30 -7.56 -12.95
N VAL A 101 7.58 -7.51 -13.25
CA VAL A 101 8.11 -7.61 -14.62
C VAL A 101 9.13 -8.75 -14.74
N LYS A 102 9.25 -9.30 -15.94
CA LYS A 102 10.30 -10.25 -16.32
C LYS A 102 11.63 -9.53 -16.59
N ASP A 103 12.68 -10.30 -16.87
CA ASP A 103 14.02 -9.73 -17.16
C ASP A 103 14.03 -8.85 -18.41
N ASP A 104 13.21 -9.19 -19.42
CA ASP A 104 13.03 -8.40 -20.65
C ASP A 104 12.14 -7.16 -20.46
N GLY A 105 11.60 -6.94 -19.25
CA GLY A 105 10.69 -5.84 -18.93
C GLY A 105 9.21 -6.12 -19.22
N THR A 106 8.87 -7.29 -19.77
CA THR A 106 7.48 -7.69 -20.02
C THR A 106 6.71 -7.72 -18.69
N PRO A 107 5.54 -7.04 -18.60
CA PRO A 107 4.71 -7.08 -17.39
C PRO A 107 4.09 -8.46 -17.21
N ALA A 108 4.18 -8.98 -15.99
CA ALA A 108 3.54 -10.23 -15.56
C ALA A 108 2.34 -9.98 -14.65
N TRP A 109 2.35 -8.87 -13.90
CA TRP A 109 1.25 -8.38 -13.08
C TRP A 109 1.38 -6.86 -12.92
N ALA A 110 0.26 -6.15 -12.74
CA ALA A 110 0.24 -4.72 -12.48
C ALA A 110 -0.85 -4.36 -11.46
N SER A 111 -0.58 -3.35 -10.63
CA SER A 111 -1.54 -2.78 -9.66
C SER A 111 -2.67 -1.99 -10.32
N GLN A 112 -2.55 -1.67 -11.61
CA GLN A 112 -3.49 -0.84 -12.39
C GLN A 112 -3.61 0.59 -11.87
N THR A 113 -2.51 1.16 -11.37
CA THR A 113 -2.49 2.48 -10.74
C THR A 113 -1.83 3.57 -11.59
N ALA A 114 -1.58 3.27 -12.87
CA ALA A 114 -1.00 4.22 -13.81
C ALA A 114 -1.85 5.50 -13.90
N GLY A 115 -1.20 6.66 -13.82
CA GLY A 115 -1.84 7.97 -13.95
C GLY A 115 -2.68 8.38 -12.74
N GLN A 116 -2.66 7.61 -11.65
CA GLN A 116 -3.36 7.95 -10.42
C GLN A 116 -2.45 8.80 -9.53
N GLY A 117 -3.01 9.85 -8.91
CA GLY A 117 -2.25 10.80 -8.09
C GLY A 117 -1.22 11.59 -8.88
N LYS A 118 -0.33 12.32 -8.18
CA LYS A 118 0.70 13.13 -8.82
C LYS A 118 2.11 12.69 -8.42
N GLY A 119 2.89 12.28 -9.41
CA GLY A 119 4.26 11.83 -9.19
C GLY A 119 5.18 12.95 -8.64
N PRO A 120 6.30 12.57 -8.02
CA PRO A 120 6.84 11.21 -7.99
C PRO A 120 6.20 10.32 -6.90
N TYR A 121 6.23 9.00 -7.11
CA TYR A 121 5.46 8.01 -6.35
C TYR A 121 6.33 7.07 -5.51
N CYS A 122 5.75 6.50 -4.46
CA CYS A 122 6.45 5.54 -3.61
C CYS A 122 5.55 4.39 -3.15
N LEU A 123 6.10 3.17 -3.17
CA LEU A 123 5.49 1.96 -2.62
C LEU A 123 6.08 1.70 -1.24
N MET A 124 5.26 1.63 -0.21
CA MET A 124 5.73 1.45 1.17
C MET A 124 4.95 0.38 1.92
N VAL A 125 5.64 -0.31 2.84
CA VAL A 125 5.03 -1.20 3.82
C VAL A 125 4.91 -0.44 5.15
N ARG A 126 3.70 -0.27 5.65
CA ARG A 126 3.38 0.43 6.89
C ARG A 126 3.18 -0.57 8.02
N ASP A 127 3.58 -0.16 9.22
CA ASP A 127 3.19 -0.86 10.44
C ASP A 127 1.71 -0.64 10.72
N ASN A 128 1.06 -1.69 11.22
CA ASN A 128 -0.27 -1.70 11.85
C ASN A 128 -1.25 -0.63 11.34
N LEU A 129 -1.79 -0.82 10.14
CA LEU A 129 -3.05 -0.18 9.79
C LEU A 129 -4.14 -1.07 10.38
N VAL A 130 -4.92 -0.53 11.32
CA VAL A 130 -6.02 -1.26 11.97
C VAL A 130 -7.12 -1.67 10.97
N TRP A 131 -6.95 -1.29 9.71
CA TRP A 131 -7.76 -1.65 8.57
C TRP A 131 -6.85 -1.96 7.40
N GLY A 132 -6.92 -3.20 6.95
CA GLY A 132 -6.24 -3.66 5.75
C GLY A 132 -4.77 -4.02 5.91
N ASN A 133 -4.13 -4.11 4.77
CA ASN A 133 -2.80 -4.64 4.58
C ASN A 133 -1.81 -3.48 4.38
N GLY A 134 -0.68 -3.50 5.08
CA GLY A 134 0.25 -2.38 5.18
C GLY A 134 0.89 -1.88 3.88
N LEU A 135 0.65 -2.50 2.72
CA LEU A 135 1.26 -2.12 1.45
C LEU A 135 0.44 -1.05 0.72
N LYS A 136 1.03 0.13 0.51
CA LYS A 136 0.36 1.30 -0.08
C LYS A 136 1.24 2.00 -1.11
N VAL A 137 0.61 2.59 -2.13
CA VAL A 137 1.26 3.54 -3.04
C VAL A 137 0.86 4.95 -2.65
N PHE A 138 1.85 5.84 -2.52
CA PHE A 138 1.67 7.25 -2.22
C PHE A 138 2.19 8.13 -3.36
N ASP A 139 1.62 9.32 -3.46
CA ASP A 139 2.01 10.37 -4.39
C ASP A 139 2.90 11.44 -3.72
N ASP A 140 3.21 12.52 -4.44
CA ASP A 140 4.08 13.61 -3.98
C ASP A 140 3.55 14.36 -2.75
N ASN A 141 2.23 14.33 -2.51
CA ASN A 141 1.55 14.98 -1.38
C ASN A 141 1.31 14.01 -0.22
N CYS A 142 1.80 12.77 -0.32
CA CYS A 142 1.49 11.68 0.60
C CYS A 142 0.04 11.21 0.56
N ASP A 143 -0.68 11.51 -0.53
CA ASP A 143 -1.99 10.93 -0.79
C ASP A 143 -1.78 9.46 -1.17
N TRP A 144 -2.53 8.55 -0.55
CA TRP A 144 -2.46 7.12 -0.88
C TRP A 144 -3.66 6.74 -1.75
N PHE A 145 -3.39 6.41 -3.01
CA PHE A 145 -4.42 6.15 -4.01
C PHE A 145 -4.58 4.66 -4.33
N TRP A 146 -3.73 3.82 -3.72
CA TRP A 146 -3.81 2.38 -3.83
C TRP A 146 -3.33 1.71 -2.54
N TRP A 147 -3.96 0.60 -2.23
CA TRP A 147 -3.60 -0.29 -1.14
C TRP A 147 -3.79 -1.73 -1.60
N SER A 148 -3.02 -2.67 -1.04
CA SER A 148 -3.05 -4.06 -1.45
C SER A 148 -4.31 -4.82 -1.00
N GLY A 149 -5.40 -4.14 -0.62
CA GLY A 149 -6.68 -4.81 -0.35
C GLY A 149 -6.62 -5.87 0.75
N ARG A 150 -7.50 -6.87 0.64
CA ARG A 150 -7.50 -8.17 1.37
C ARG A 150 -6.91 -9.27 0.46
N SER A 151 -6.18 -10.25 1.00
CA SER A 151 -6.11 -11.60 0.37
C SER A 151 -7.24 -12.43 0.90
N ILE A 152 -8.08 -12.98 0.03
CA ILE A 152 -8.94 -14.10 0.40
C ILE A 152 -8.15 -15.37 0.09
N ALA A 153 -7.98 -16.26 1.07
CA ALA A 153 -7.44 -17.59 0.81
C ALA A 153 -8.30 -18.25 -0.28
N GLY A 154 -7.71 -18.58 -1.44
CA GLY A 154 -8.45 -19.17 -2.57
C GLY A 154 -8.48 -18.35 -3.87
N GLY A 155 -7.78 -17.22 -3.96
CA GLY A 155 -7.45 -16.59 -5.25
C GLY A 155 -8.19 -15.31 -5.62
N ALA A 156 -9.05 -14.79 -4.75
CA ALA A 156 -9.61 -13.45 -4.90
C ALA A 156 -8.74 -12.42 -4.15
N ASN A 157 -8.32 -11.39 -4.88
CA ASN A 157 -7.65 -10.21 -4.33
C ASN A 157 -8.68 -9.08 -4.34
N ASP A 158 -9.08 -8.56 -3.17
CA ASP A 158 -9.88 -7.33 -3.10
C ASP A 158 -8.98 -6.10 -3.36
N THR A 159 -8.13 -6.16 -4.39
CA THR A 159 -7.31 -5.04 -4.82
C THR A 159 -8.19 -4.06 -5.58
N GLY A 160 -8.70 -3.05 -4.87
CA GLY A 160 -9.36 -1.89 -5.46
C GLY A 160 -8.45 -0.67 -5.49
N ILE A 161 -8.52 0.14 -6.55
CA ILE A 161 -7.99 1.51 -6.54
C ILE A 161 -8.85 2.30 -5.53
N ILE A 162 -8.26 2.79 -4.44
CA ILE A 162 -8.95 3.63 -3.45
C ILE A 162 -8.20 4.95 -3.36
N HIS A 163 -8.83 6.03 -3.84
CA HIS A 163 -8.32 7.39 -3.68
C HIS A 163 -8.51 7.88 -2.23
N GLY A 164 -7.50 7.71 -1.39
CA GLY A 164 -7.37 8.37 -0.08
C GLY A 164 -6.39 9.54 -0.13
N THR A 165 -6.73 10.69 0.45
CA THR A 165 -5.77 11.81 0.56
C THR A 165 -4.97 11.71 1.87
N ALA A 166 -3.75 12.25 1.91
CA ALA A 166 -2.89 12.43 3.08
C ALA A 166 -3.63 13.20 4.17
N LYS A 167 -4.42 14.19 3.76
CA LYS A 167 -5.24 15.02 4.63
C LYS A 167 -6.30 14.20 5.37
N THR A 168 -6.84 13.18 4.70
CA THR A 168 -7.85 12.27 5.28
C THR A 168 -7.23 11.05 5.97
N ALA A 169 -5.99 10.68 5.65
CA ALA A 169 -5.39 9.41 6.09
C ALA A 169 -5.45 9.21 7.61
N ASN A 170 -5.05 10.20 8.40
CA ASN A 170 -5.11 10.13 9.87
C ASN A 170 -6.54 10.02 10.40
N ALA A 171 -7.48 10.77 9.80
CA ALA A 171 -8.88 10.75 10.22
C ALA A 171 -9.51 9.38 9.91
N VAL A 172 -9.20 8.83 8.74
CA VAL A 172 -9.70 7.52 8.34
C VAL A 172 -9.05 6.43 9.21
N ASP A 173 -7.73 6.47 9.45
CA ASP A 173 -7.04 5.57 10.39
C ASP A 173 -7.72 5.59 11.78
N ALA A 174 -7.99 6.78 12.32
CA ALA A 174 -8.64 6.94 13.62
C ALA A 174 -10.09 6.39 13.65
N ILE A 175 -10.83 6.48 12.54
CA ILE A 175 -12.16 5.89 12.41
C ILE A 175 -12.08 4.37 12.48
N PHE A 176 -11.11 3.77 11.79
CA PHE A 176 -10.93 2.31 11.83
C PHE A 176 -10.45 1.79 13.17
N ASP A 177 -9.61 2.56 13.87
CA ASP A 177 -9.24 2.28 15.26
C ASP A 177 -10.48 2.19 16.14
N ARG A 178 -11.39 3.17 16.01
CA ARG A 178 -12.65 3.19 16.76
C ARG A 178 -13.54 2.00 16.42
N LEU A 179 -13.71 1.65 15.15
CA LEU A 179 -14.52 0.49 14.73
C LEU A 179 -13.98 -0.82 15.30
N THR A 180 -12.66 -0.97 15.37
CA THR A 180 -12.03 -2.18 15.91
C THR A 180 -12.15 -2.26 17.43
N GLN A 181 -12.09 -1.11 18.12
CA GLN A 181 -12.24 -1.06 19.58
C GLN A 181 -13.70 -1.26 20.01
N ASP A 182 -14.65 -0.67 19.28
CA ASP A 182 -16.08 -0.78 19.57
C ASP A 182 -16.89 -0.91 18.27
N PRO A 183 -17.09 -2.15 17.78
CA PRO A 183 -17.94 -2.44 16.63
C PRO A 183 -19.38 -1.93 16.77
N ALA A 184 -19.90 -1.81 18.00
CA ALA A 184 -21.27 -1.35 18.23
C ALA A 184 -21.42 0.17 18.01
N ALA A 185 -20.32 0.92 17.99
CA ALA A 185 -20.32 2.35 17.71
C ALA A 185 -20.46 2.71 16.21
N ILE A 186 -20.65 1.73 15.32
CA ILE A 186 -20.66 1.93 13.87
C ILE A 186 -21.62 3.03 13.39
N GLY A 187 -22.83 3.13 13.96
CA GLY A 187 -23.77 4.20 13.62
C GLY A 187 -23.28 5.59 14.04
N VAL A 188 -22.68 5.73 15.22
CA VAL A 188 -22.09 7.00 15.69
C VAL A 188 -20.87 7.37 14.84
N ILE A 189 -20.07 6.38 14.44
CA ILE A 189 -18.92 6.56 13.56
C ILE A 189 -19.36 7.00 12.17
N TYR A 190 -20.45 6.44 11.64
CA TYR A 190 -21.05 6.89 10.39
C TYR A 190 -21.45 8.37 10.45
N GLU A 191 -22.10 8.80 11.53
CA GLU A 191 -22.45 10.21 11.74
C GLU A 191 -21.23 11.13 11.78
N ASP A 192 -20.08 10.66 12.27
CA ASP A 192 -18.82 11.42 12.22
C ASP A 192 -18.20 11.46 10.82
N ILE A 193 -18.28 10.36 10.06
CA ILE A 193 -17.81 10.28 8.68
C ILE A 193 -18.55 11.31 7.81
N VAL A 194 -19.88 11.37 7.90
CA VAL A 194 -20.69 12.21 7.00
C VAL A 194 -20.54 13.71 7.25
N LYS A 195 -19.99 14.12 8.40
CA LYS A 195 -19.73 15.54 8.75
C LYS A 195 -18.53 16.13 8.01
N ASP A 196 -17.56 15.30 7.63
CA ASP A 196 -16.38 15.74 6.87
C ASP A 196 -16.49 15.22 5.43
N ASN A 197 -16.80 16.12 4.49
CA ASN A 197 -16.96 15.75 3.07
C ASN A 197 -15.72 15.06 2.48
N ALA A 198 -14.51 15.40 2.94
CA ALA A 198 -13.29 14.77 2.43
C ALA A 198 -13.20 13.32 2.94
N VAL A 199 -13.44 13.09 4.23
CA VAL A 199 -13.47 11.75 4.83
C VAL A 199 -14.63 10.92 4.27
N ARG A 200 -15.83 11.49 4.18
CA ARG A 200 -17.01 10.85 3.57
C ARG A 200 -16.72 10.36 2.16
N SER A 201 -16.10 11.19 1.32
CA SER A 201 -15.76 10.80 -0.04
C SER A 201 -14.82 9.58 -0.10
N VAL A 202 -13.94 9.41 0.90
CA VAL A 202 -13.06 8.24 0.99
C VAL A 202 -13.88 7.00 1.33
N PHE A 203 -14.78 7.09 2.31
CA PHE A 203 -15.64 5.97 2.71
C PHE A 203 -16.67 5.57 1.64
N GLU A 204 -17.22 6.54 0.91
CA GLU A 204 -18.05 6.30 -0.28
C GLU A 204 -17.32 5.37 -1.27
N ARG A 205 -16.05 5.68 -1.57
CA ARG A 205 -15.21 4.86 -2.46
C ARG A 205 -14.90 3.49 -1.86
N ILE A 206 -14.59 3.42 -0.57
CA ILE A 206 -14.31 2.16 0.13
C ILE A 206 -15.52 1.21 0.06
N VAL A 207 -16.72 1.69 0.39
CA VAL A 207 -17.92 0.85 0.38
C VAL A 207 -18.25 0.37 -1.04
N ALA A 208 -18.04 1.22 -2.05
CA ALA A 208 -18.24 0.87 -3.45
C ALA A 208 -17.31 -0.26 -3.95
N THR A 209 -16.17 -0.51 -3.33
CA THR A 209 -15.28 -1.64 -3.72
C THR A 209 -15.81 -3.02 -3.31
N SER A 210 -16.85 -3.09 -2.47
CA SER A 210 -17.37 -4.37 -1.94
C SER A 210 -18.59 -4.94 -2.69
N THR A 211 -19.07 -4.25 -3.71
CA THR A 211 -20.17 -4.69 -4.57
C THR A 211 -19.60 -5.51 -5.72
N ASP A 212 -19.32 -6.78 -5.46
CA ASP A 212 -18.88 -7.72 -6.49
C ASP A 212 -20.02 -7.98 -7.50
N GLU A 213 -19.68 -8.03 -8.79
CA GLU A 213 -20.57 -8.10 -9.97
C GLU A 213 -21.34 -9.43 -10.16
N SER A 214 -21.68 -10.16 -9.10
CA SER A 214 -22.30 -11.48 -9.21
C SER A 214 -23.47 -11.67 -8.25
N THR A 215 -24.61 -11.05 -8.56
CA THR A 215 -26.00 -11.59 -8.58
C THR A 215 -27.00 -10.45 -8.45
N ASP A 216 -28.04 -10.53 -9.29
CA ASP A 216 -29.29 -9.77 -9.31
C ASP A 216 -29.38 -8.45 -10.10
N VAL A 217 -30.10 -8.59 -11.21
CA VAL A 217 -30.79 -7.54 -11.99
C VAL A 217 -31.88 -6.93 -11.10
N VAL A 218 -31.51 -6.13 -10.11
CA VAL A 218 -32.40 -5.17 -9.46
C VAL A 218 -31.62 -3.91 -9.16
N THR A 219 -31.90 -2.89 -9.97
CA THR A 219 -31.54 -1.47 -9.78
C THR A 219 -30.07 -1.15 -9.57
N GLN A 220 -29.44 -0.85 -10.70
CA GLN A 220 -28.38 0.15 -10.84
C GLN A 220 -28.87 1.52 -10.32
N GLU A 221 -29.04 1.66 -9.01
CA GLU A 221 -28.89 2.94 -8.32
C GLU A 221 -27.54 2.86 -7.61
N VAL A 222 -26.66 3.82 -7.89
CA VAL A 222 -25.51 4.08 -7.03
C VAL A 222 -26.12 4.63 -5.73
N GLY A 223 -26.55 3.73 -4.86
CA GLY A 223 -27.21 4.07 -3.61
C GLY A 223 -26.29 4.98 -2.81
N ALA A 224 -26.79 6.15 -2.42
CA ALA A 224 -26.05 7.11 -1.59
C ALA A 224 -25.40 6.38 -0.40
N PHE A 225 -24.16 6.74 -0.06
CA PHE A 225 -23.47 6.21 1.12
C PHE A 225 -24.36 6.37 2.36
N SER A 226 -24.93 5.26 2.81
CA SER A 226 -25.91 5.18 3.89
C SER A 226 -25.33 4.40 5.07
N SER A 227 -25.90 4.59 6.26
CA SER A 227 -25.48 3.83 7.46
C SER A 227 -25.60 2.32 7.24
N GLU A 228 -26.67 1.87 6.59
CA GLU A 228 -26.91 0.46 6.29
C GLU A 228 -25.86 -0.12 5.32
N ALA A 229 -25.53 0.62 4.25
CA ALA A 229 -24.50 0.21 3.31
C ALA A 229 -23.12 0.12 3.98
N PHE A 230 -22.82 1.06 4.89
CA PHE A 230 -21.59 1.08 5.65
C PHE A 230 -21.51 -0.06 6.68
N GLU A 231 -22.62 -0.36 7.36
CA GLU A 231 -22.72 -1.49 8.29
C GLU A 231 -22.57 -2.84 7.60
N HIS A 232 -23.27 -3.05 6.48
CA HIS A 232 -23.13 -4.25 5.66
C HIS A 232 -21.69 -4.44 5.16
N TRP A 233 -21.06 -3.36 4.71
CA TRP A 233 -19.66 -3.38 4.34
C TRP A 233 -18.77 -3.81 5.52
N TYR A 234 -18.95 -3.20 6.69
CA TYR A 234 -18.10 -3.47 7.87
C TYR A 234 -18.25 -4.90 8.40
N VAL A 235 -19.46 -5.46 8.39
CA VAL A 235 -19.69 -6.86 8.80
C VAL A 235 -18.95 -7.82 7.88
N ARG A 236 -19.03 -7.60 6.56
CA ARG A 236 -18.26 -8.41 5.57
C ARG A 236 -16.75 -8.25 5.77
N PHE A 237 -16.30 -7.03 6.03
CA PHE A 237 -14.90 -6.72 6.28
C PHE A 237 -14.37 -7.42 7.55
N SER A 238 -15.10 -7.34 8.67
CA SER A 238 -14.68 -7.88 9.97
C SER A 238 -14.74 -9.40 10.05
N ALA A 239 -15.68 -10.06 9.37
CA ALA A 239 -15.77 -11.53 9.33
C ALA A 239 -14.54 -12.21 8.68
N SER A 240 -13.73 -11.46 7.92
CA SER A 240 -12.51 -11.97 7.29
C SER A 240 -11.26 -11.98 8.19
N ARG A 241 -11.38 -11.46 9.42
CA ARG A 241 -10.25 -11.21 10.33
C ARG A 241 -9.91 -12.42 11.22
N SER A 242 -10.73 -13.47 11.19
CA SER A 242 -10.65 -14.65 12.05
C SER A 242 -9.87 -15.84 11.47
N ASP A 243 -9.36 -15.73 10.24
CA ASP A 243 -8.53 -16.74 9.56
C ASP A 243 -7.08 -16.26 9.33
#